data_AF-A0A4V5P1F9-F1
#
_entry.id   AF-A0A4V5P1F9-F1
#
_cell.length_a   1.000
_cell.length_b   1.000
_cell.length_c   1.000
_cell.angle_alpha   90.00
_cell.angle_beta   90.00
_cell.angle_gamma   90.00
#
_symmetry.space_group_name_H-M   'P 1'
#
loop_
_entity.id
_entity.type
_entity.pdbx_description
1 polymer ?
#
loop_
_entity_poly.entity_id
_entity_poly.type
_entity_poly.pdbx_seq_one_letter_code
_entity_poly.pdbx_strand_id
1 'polypeptide(L)'
;MYTVNSKLPYNMEYDHRFLKPIRHARNKTLADFSHFMNVNSSTICKLEKGSLEFTPYYHEKLRDAIKRLRISNIELASIRNVIEQKEKRGYK
;
A
#
# COMPACT_ATOMS: atom_id res chain seq x y z
N MET A 1 -6.01 -31.53 -2.13
CA MET A 1 -5.53 -30.45 -1.25
C MET A 1 -4.50 -29.64 -2.03
N TYR A 2 -4.78 -28.38 -2.36
CA TYR A 2 -3.79 -27.53 -3.01
C TYR A 2 -2.87 -26.94 -1.94
N THR A 3 -1.65 -27.47 -1.84
CA THR A 3 -0.57 -26.85 -1.07
C THR A 3 -0.10 -25.62 -1.85
N VAL A 4 -0.71 -24.46 -1.58
CA VAL A 4 -0.17 -23.18 -2.04
C VAL A 4 1.16 -22.96 -1.34
N ASN A 5 2.23 -23.34 -2.03
CA ASN A 5 3.61 -23.04 -1.66
C ASN A 5 3.85 -21.54 -1.87
N SER A 6 3.19 -20.72 -1.06
CA SER A 6 3.30 -19.27 -1.10
C SER A 6 4.55 -18.87 -0.34
N LYS A 7 5.73 -19.00 -0.95
CA LYS A 7 6.91 -18.23 -0.54
C LYS A 7 6.51 -16.76 -0.68
N LEU A 8 5.93 -16.20 0.39
CA LEU A 8 5.61 -14.79 0.47
C LEU A 8 6.92 -14.05 0.19
N PRO A 9 6.95 -13.14 -0.79
CA PRO A 9 8.19 -12.45 -1.13
C PRO A 9 8.70 -11.73 0.11
N TYR A 10 9.91 -12.10 0.53
CA TYR A 10 10.53 -11.69 1.80
C TYR A 10 10.79 -10.17 1.85
N ASN A 11 10.99 -9.54 0.70
CA ASN A 11 11.07 -8.10 0.54
C ASN A 11 10.15 -7.68 -0.62
N MET A 12 8.93 -7.27 -0.31
CA MET A 12 8.06 -6.64 -1.29
C MET A 12 8.38 -5.15 -1.31
N GLU A 13 8.90 -4.65 -2.43
CA GLU A 13 9.07 -3.21 -2.63
C GLU A 13 7.70 -2.55 -2.74
N TYR A 14 7.52 -1.45 -2.01
CA TYR A 14 6.28 -0.69 -1.97
C TYR A 14 6.48 0.61 -2.73
N ASP A 15 5.55 0.89 -3.63
CA ASP A 15 5.49 2.13 -4.37
C ASP A 15 4.26 2.95 -3.94
N HIS A 16 4.18 4.20 -4.36
CA HIS A 16 3.05 5.09 -4.06
C HIS A 16 1.68 4.52 -4.48
N ARG A 17 1.65 3.65 -5.49
CA ARG A 17 0.44 2.93 -5.97
C ARG A 17 -0.23 2.09 -4.90
N PHE A 18 0.52 1.67 -3.87
CA PHE A 18 0.01 0.84 -2.78
C PHE A 18 -0.73 1.63 -1.71
N LEU A 19 -0.48 2.94 -1.57
CA LEU A 19 -1.08 3.78 -0.52
C LEU A 19 -2.61 3.70 -0.51
N LYS A 20 -3.23 3.91 -1.67
CA LYS A 20 -4.68 3.95 -1.82
C LYS A 20 -5.33 2.57 -1.55
N PRO A 21 -4.89 1.46 -2.18
CA PRO A 21 -5.39 0.13 -1.85
C PRO A 21 -5.22 -0.27 -0.39
N ILE A 22 -4.07 0.02 0.23
CA ILE A 22 -3.80 -0.27 1.65
C ILE A 22 -4.78 0.47 2.55
N ARG A 23 -5.02 1.75 2.28
CA ARG A 23 -5.99 2.57 3.01
C ARG A 23 -7.42 2.00 2.87
N HIS A 24 -7.80 1.63 1.66
CA HIS A 24 -9.13 1.06 1.39
C HIS A 24 -9.30 -0.36 1.95
N ALA A 25 -8.23 -1.15 2.14
CA ALA A 25 -8.31 -2.48 2.74
C ALA A 25 -8.89 -2.50 4.17
N ARG A 26 -8.93 -1.35 4.85
CA ARG A 26 -9.54 -1.16 6.17
C ARG A 26 -10.63 -0.06 6.16
N ASN A 27 -11.12 0.33 4.99
CA ASN A 27 -12.12 1.38 4.80
C ASN A 27 -11.78 2.69 5.54
N LYS A 28 -10.49 3.08 5.55
CA LYS A 28 -10.04 4.29 6.24
C LYS A 28 -10.14 5.52 5.34
N THR A 29 -10.53 6.64 5.95
CA THR A 29 -10.47 7.95 5.29
C THR A 29 -9.01 8.39 5.16
N LEU A 30 -8.76 9.41 4.35
CA LEU A 30 -7.43 10.00 4.23
C LEU A 30 -6.95 10.60 5.56
N ALA A 31 -7.86 11.19 6.34
CA ALA A 31 -7.59 11.72 7.67
C ALA A 31 -7.19 10.61 8.64
N ASP A 32 -7.94 9.51 8.67
CA ASP A 32 -7.60 8.36 9.52
C ASP A 32 -6.22 7.78 9.16
N PHE A 33 -5.98 7.60 7.87
CA PHE A 33 -4.73 7.04 7.37
C PHE A 33 -3.52 7.95 7.69
N SER A 34 -3.74 9.26 7.76
CA SER A 34 -2.73 10.24 8.19
C SER A 34 -2.21 9.96 9.61
N HIS A 35 -3.09 9.53 10.51
CA HIS A 35 -2.72 9.14 11.88
C HIS A 35 -1.94 7.83 11.92
N PHE A 36 -2.25 6.89 11.03
CA PHE A 36 -1.51 5.62 10.96
C PHE A 36 -0.09 5.82 10.41
N MET A 37 0.03 6.60 9.33
CA MET A 37 1.29 6.87 8.64
C MET A 37 2.14 7.96 9.32
N ASN A 38 1.57 8.73 10.26
CA ASN A 38 2.20 9.91 10.87
C ASN A 38 2.69 10.93 9.82
N VAL A 39 1.87 11.17 8.80
CA VAL A 39 2.15 12.10 7.69
C VAL A 39 0.88 12.91 7.44
N ASN A 40 1.02 14.20 7.12
CA ASN A 40 -0.12 15.07 6.84
C ASN A 40 -1.00 14.50 5.70
N SER A 41 -2.31 14.59 5.86
CA SER A 41 -3.29 14.11 4.86
C SER A 41 -3.06 14.75 3.48
N SER A 42 -2.67 16.02 3.42
CA SER A 42 -2.34 16.72 2.17
C SER A 42 -1.12 16.11 1.47
N THR A 43 -0.09 15.71 2.22
CA THR A 43 1.09 15.02 1.70
C THR A 43 0.72 13.64 1.18
N ILE A 44 -0.11 12.88 1.91
CA ILE A 44 -0.59 11.56 1.47
C ILE A 44 -1.40 11.69 0.17
N CYS A 45 -2.25 12.72 0.05
CA CYS A 45 -2.99 13.00 -1.18
C CYS A 45 -2.05 13.23 -2.38
N LYS A 46 -0.98 14.01 -2.19
CA LYS A 46 0.04 14.25 -3.23
C LYS A 46 0.79 12.97 -3.59
N LEU A 47 1.11 12.12 -2.60
CA LEU A 47 1.74 10.82 -2.83
C LEU A 47 0.81 9.86 -3.58
N GLU A 48 -0.47 9.74 -3.17
CA GLU A 48 -1.46 8.90 -3.87
C GLU A 48 -1.65 9.32 -5.34
N LYS A 49 -1.51 10.62 -5.64
CA LYS A 49 -1.58 11.16 -7.00
C LYS A 49 -0.28 11.04 -7.80
N GLY A 50 0.82 10.62 -7.18
CA GLY A 50 2.16 10.63 -7.80
C GLY A 50 2.72 12.03 -8.06
N SER A 51 2.15 13.07 -7.42
CA SER A 51 2.64 14.46 -7.53
C SER A 51 3.82 14.75 -6.60
N LEU A 52 4.11 13.85 -5.67
CA LEU A 52 5.25 13.92 -4.77
C LEU A 52 6.05 12.62 -4.89
N GLU A 53 7.37 12.75 -4.89
CA GLU A 53 8.27 11.62 -4.98
C GLU A 53 8.15 10.70 -3.75
N PHE A 54 8.08 9.40 -4.00
CA PHE A 54 8.01 8.39 -2.94
C PHE A 54 9.42 8.08 -2.43
N THR A 55 9.91 8.93 -1.53
CA THR A 55 11.25 8.79 -0.93
C THR A 55 11.32 7.62 0.08
N PRO A 56 12.54 7.15 0.44
CA PRO A 56 12.72 6.12 1.46
C PRO A 56 12.04 6.44 2.81
N TYR A 57 11.95 7.72 3.16
CA TYR A 57 11.21 8.17 4.34
C TYR A 57 9.72 7.76 4.29
N TYR A 58 9.06 7.95 3.14
CA TYR A 58 7.66 7.57 2.99
C TYR A 58 7.46 6.06 2.91
N HIS A 59 8.46 5.32 2.41
CA HIS A 59 8.47 3.87 2.45
C HIS A 59 8.46 3.35 3.89
N GLU A 60 9.33 3.87 4.75
CA GLU A 60 9.36 3.50 6.17
C GLU A 60 8.04 3.83 6.88
N LYS A 61 7.48 5.02 6.63
CA LYS A 61 6.17 5.41 7.20
C LYS A 61 5.04 4.51 6.73
N LEU A 62 5.03 4.13 5.46
CA LEU A 62 4.04 3.19 4.93
C LEU A 62 4.19 1.80 5.56
N ARG A 63 5.43 1.33 5.73
CA ARG A 63 5.72 0.05 6.40
C ARG A 63 5.19 0.05 7.84
N ASP A 64 5.36 1.14 8.58
CA ASP A 64 4.81 1.28 9.92
C ASP A 64 3.28 1.33 9.92
N ALA A 65 2.67 2.02 8.96
CA ALA A 65 1.22 2.04 8.79
C ALA A 65 0.66 0.63 8.52
N ILE A 66 1.30 -0.16 7.65
CA ILE A 66 0.93 -1.56 7.36
C ILE A 66 0.93 -2.39 8.64
N LYS A 67 1.98 -2.27 9.47
CA LYS A 67 2.08 -2.98 10.76
C LYS A 67 0.94 -2.57 11.70
N ARG A 68 0.67 -1.26 11.82
CA ARG A 68 -0.41 -0.73 12.67
C ARG A 68 -1.80 -1.16 12.20
N LEU A 69 -2.02 -1.23 10.89
CA LEU A 69 -3.28 -1.68 10.28
C LEU A 69 -3.45 -3.21 10.29
N ARG A 70 -2.44 -3.95 10.76
CA ARG A 70 -2.40 -5.42 10.80
C ARG A 70 -2.76 -6.02 9.44
N ILE A 71 -2.11 -5.52 8.39
CA ILE A 71 -2.26 -6.08 7.05
C ILE A 71 -1.26 -7.22 6.92
N SER A 72 -1.79 -8.40 6.61
CA SER A 72 -0.99 -9.60 6.40
C SER A 72 -0.24 -9.55 5.07
N ASN A 73 0.85 -10.31 4.99
CA ASN A 73 1.60 -10.45 3.74
C ASN A 73 0.75 -11.06 2.61
N ILE A 74 -0.25 -11.89 2.94
CA ILE A 74 -1.20 -12.46 1.98
C ILE A 74 -2.06 -11.34 1.37
N GLU A 75 -2.61 -10.46 2.21
CA GLU A 75 -3.39 -9.30 1.74
C GLU A 75 -2.54 -8.36 0.87
N LEU A 76 -1.27 -8.12 1.25
CA LEU A 76 -0.36 -7.31 0.43
C LEU A 76 -0.11 -7.92 -0.94
N ALA A 77 0.10 -9.24 -1.01
CA ALA A 77 0.26 -9.95 -2.29
C ALA A 77 -1.01 -9.85 -3.16
N SER A 78 -2.20 -9.95 -2.55
CA SER A 78 -3.47 -9.73 -3.25
C SER A 78 -3.59 -8.30 -3.78
N ILE A 79 -3.23 -7.29 -2.98
CA ILE A 79 -3.23 -5.88 -3.40
C ILE A 79 -2.29 -5.67 -4.60
N ARG A 80 -1.08 -6.22 -4.55
CA ARG A 80 -0.12 -6.17 -5.66
C ARG A 80 -0.71 -6.75 -6.94
N ASN A 81 -1.29 -7.95 -6.86
CA ASN A 81 -1.92 -8.59 -8.01
C ASN A 81 -3.03 -7.70 -8.60
N VAL A 82 -3.85 -7.05 -7.76
CA VAL A 82 -4.88 -6.12 -8.23
C VAL A 82 -4.28 -4.93 -8.98
N ILE A 83 -3.19 -4.34 -8.48
CA ILE A 83 -2.49 -3.23 -9.13
C ILE A 83 -1.94 -3.68 -10.49
N GLU A 84 -1.19 -4.79 -10.52
CA GLU A 84 -0.59 -5.33 -11.75
C GLU A 84 -1.65 -5.68 -12.80
N GLN A 85 -2.79 -6.24 -12.40
CA GLN A 85 -3.89 -6.55 -13.30
C GLN A 85 -4.57 -5.29 -13.85
N LYS A 86 -4.69 -4.22 -13.05
CA LYS A 86 -5.22 -2.94 -13.52
C LYS A 86 -4.29 -2.29 -14.55
N GLU A 87 -2.99 -2.34 -14.31
CA GLU A 87 -1.98 -1.83 -15.24
C GLU A 87 -2.00 -2.59 -16.57
N LYS A 88 -2.04 -3.93 -16.52
CA LYS A 88 -2.15 -4.77 -17.73
C LYS A 88 -3.39 -4.46 -18.56
N ARG A 89 -4.50 -4.09 -17.91
CA ARG A 89 -5.76 -3.73 -18.56
C ARG A 89 -5.80 -2.26 -19.01
N GLY A 90 -4.77 -1.47 -18.72
CA GLY A 90 -4.71 -0.05 -19.09
C GLY A 90 -5.57 0.86 -18.21
N TYR A 91 -6.04 0.40 -17.05
CA TYR A 91 -6.75 1.25 -16.10
C TYR A 91 -5.76 2.14 -15.36
N LYS A 92 -5.95 3.46 -15.43
CA LYS A 92 -5.25 4.47 -14.62
C LYS A 92 -6.03 4.78 -13.34
#